data_AF-A0A8H5MEX8-F1
#
_entry.id   AF-A0A8H5MEX8-F1
#
_cell.length_a   1.000
_cell.length_b   1.000
_cell.length_c   1.000
_cell.angle_alpha   90.00
_cell.angle_beta   90.00
_cell.angle_gamma   90.00
#
_symmetry.space_group_name_H-M   'P 1'
#
loop_
_entity.id
_entity.type
_entity.pdbx_description
1 polymer ?
#
loop_
_entity_poly.entity_id
_entity_poly.type
_entity_poly.pdbx_seq_one_letter_code
_entity_poly.pdbx_strand_id
1 'polypeptide(L)'
;MSTDALPPLGPLFAHNSKRTRAVFASCPDDSIADEERSVRLRLAVKIHDEYRQFRELPSALLSQQGPVGPTRPKESIKMITAGEDTETSRMIAKIDNTPTPQPSTFSSSTKLSQALTLHKTTRTVKPTYHPPWKLVRVISGHLGWVRSVAVEPGNKWFATGAGDRVIKIWDLASGELRLSLTGHISTVRGLAVSPRHPYLFSCGEDKMVKCWDLESNKVIRHYHGHLSGVYAMDLHPTLDVLVTCGRDASARVWDMRTKANIHVLTGHTGTISDVKCQESDPQVITGSMDSTVR
;
A
#
# COMPACT_ATOMS: atom_id res chain seq x y z
N MET A 1 -28.93 -53.26 -18.68
CA MET A 1 -29.76 -52.03 -18.64
C MET A 1 -29.15 -51.18 -17.54
N SER A 2 -28.55 -50.01 -17.73
CA SER A 2 -28.68 -48.96 -18.75
C SER A 2 -27.29 -48.30 -18.94
N THR A 3 -26.90 -48.03 -20.18
CA THR A 3 -25.73 -47.20 -20.50
C THR A 3 -26.15 -45.74 -20.40
N ASP A 4 -25.74 -45.04 -19.33
CA ASP A 4 -25.91 -43.59 -19.24
C ASP A 4 -24.96 -42.92 -20.25
N ALA A 5 -25.53 -42.49 -21.38
CA ALA A 5 -24.82 -41.76 -22.41
C ALA A 5 -24.42 -40.38 -21.88
N LEU A 6 -23.16 -39.99 -22.12
CA LEU A 6 -22.63 -38.68 -21.74
C LEU A 6 -23.46 -37.54 -22.38
N PRO A 7 -23.68 -36.43 -21.64
CA PRO A 7 -24.51 -35.33 -22.14
C PRO A 7 -23.90 -34.68 -23.39
N PRO A 8 -24.74 -34.22 -24.34
CA PRO A 8 -24.27 -33.64 -25.59
C PRO A 8 -23.43 -32.37 -25.33
N LEU A 9 -22.26 -32.29 -25.98
CA LEU A 9 -21.27 -31.23 -25.75
C LEU A 9 -21.66 -29.87 -26.34
N GLY A 10 -22.57 -29.84 -27.33
CA GLY A 10 -23.06 -28.62 -27.99
C GLY A 10 -23.62 -27.55 -27.04
N PRO A 11 -24.60 -27.86 -26.15
CA PRO A 11 -25.13 -26.90 -25.20
C PRO A 11 -24.10 -26.41 -24.18
N LEU A 12 -23.16 -27.27 -23.77
CA LEU A 12 -22.07 -26.89 -22.87
C LEU A 12 -21.12 -25.88 -23.52
N PHE A 13 -20.80 -26.06 -24.80
CA PHE A 13 -19.93 -25.14 -25.53
C PHE A 13 -20.60 -23.78 -25.73
N ALA A 14 -21.89 -23.76 -26.08
CA ALA A 14 -22.67 -22.53 -26.20
C ALA A 14 -22.77 -21.77 -24.86
N HIS A 15 -22.96 -22.51 -23.77
CA HIS A 15 -23.01 -21.94 -22.42
C HIS A 15 -21.66 -21.35 -21.99
N ASN A 16 -20.57 -22.08 -22.23
CA ASN A 16 -19.21 -21.62 -21.91
C ASN A 16 -18.79 -20.42 -22.75
N SER A 17 -19.09 -20.41 -24.05
CA SER A 17 -18.82 -19.29 -24.97
C SER A 17 -19.54 -18.00 -24.55
N LYS A 18 -20.81 -18.10 -24.15
CA LYS A 18 -21.58 -16.94 -23.64
C LYS A 18 -21.00 -16.43 -22.32
N ARG A 19 -20.54 -17.34 -21.45
CA ARG A 19 -19.91 -17.03 -20.16
C ARG A 19 -18.54 -16.38 -20.34
N THR A 20 -17.67 -16.88 -21.22
CA THR A 20 -16.37 -16.25 -21.51
C THR A 20 -16.55 -14.88 -22.16
N ARG A 21 -17.49 -14.73 -23.11
CA ARG A 21 -17.78 -13.42 -23.70
C ARG A 21 -18.27 -12.42 -22.65
N ALA A 22 -19.10 -12.83 -21.69
CA ALA A 22 -19.54 -11.94 -20.61
C ALA A 22 -18.43 -11.59 -19.60
N VAL A 23 -17.44 -12.48 -19.40
CA VAL A 23 -16.31 -12.25 -18.48
C VAL A 23 -15.22 -11.39 -19.11
N PHE A 24 -15.04 -11.46 -20.43
CA PHE A 24 -13.88 -10.86 -21.12
C PHE A 24 -14.24 -9.80 -22.19
N ALA A 25 -15.52 -9.52 -22.47
CA ALA A 25 -15.89 -8.43 -23.37
C ALA A 25 -15.86 -7.09 -22.60
N SER A 26 -14.68 -6.46 -22.53
CA SER A 26 -14.55 -5.06 -22.17
C SER A 26 -14.56 -4.20 -23.44
N CYS A 27 -15.65 -3.45 -23.67
CA CYS A 27 -15.59 -2.20 -24.43
C CYS A 27 -15.27 -1.05 -23.46
N PRO A 28 -14.48 -0.04 -23.87
CA PRO A 28 -13.85 0.89 -22.93
C PRO A 28 -14.67 2.17 -22.69
N ASP A 29 -15.85 2.10 -22.04
CA ASP A 29 -16.51 3.35 -21.57
C ASP A 29 -17.46 3.29 -20.35
N ASP A 30 -17.79 2.13 -19.75
CA ASP A 30 -18.75 2.04 -18.60
C ASP A 30 -18.17 1.36 -17.34
N SER A 31 -16.96 1.78 -16.91
CA SER A 31 -16.11 0.98 -16.02
C SER A 31 -16.49 0.86 -14.52
N ILE A 32 -17.51 1.56 -14.00
CA ILE A 32 -17.82 1.52 -12.54
C ILE A 32 -19.11 0.75 -12.23
N ALA A 33 -20.17 0.91 -13.04
CA ALA A 33 -21.43 0.20 -12.82
C ALA A 33 -21.35 -1.30 -13.18
N ASP A 34 -20.49 -1.64 -14.14
CA ASP A 34 -20.27 -3.02 -14.58
C ASP A 34 -19.38 -3.82 -13.63
N GLU A 35 -18.54 -3.18 -12.81
CA GLU A 35 -17.79 -3.85 -11.73
C GLU A 35 -18.72 -4.40 -10.65
N GLU A 36 -19.68 -3.61 -10.15
CA GLU A 36 -20.62 -4.11 -9.13
C GLU A 36 -21.51 -5.24 -9.67
N ARG A 37 -21.99 -5.11 -10.92
CA ARG A 37 -22.80 -6.14 -11.56
C ARG A 37 -21.99 -7.42 -11.77
N SER A 38 -20.74 -7.31 -12.23
CA SER A 38 -19.87 -8.47 -12.44
C SER A 38 -19.46 -9.14 -11.14
N VAL A 39 -19.21 -8.39 -10.06
CA VAL A 39 -18.94 -8.92 -8.72
C VAL A 39 -20.18 -9.65 -8.17
N ARG A 40 -21.37 -9.06 -8.29
CA ARG A 40 -22.63 -9.71 -7.89
C ARG A 40 -22.88 -11.00 -8.67
N LEU A 41 -22.60 -10.99 -9.97
CA LEU A 41 -22.81 -12.16 -10.83
C LEU A 41 -21.80 -13.28 -10.52
N ARG A 42 -20.54 -12.94 -10.25
CA ARG A 42 -19.53 -13.90 -9.74
C ARG A 42 -19.93 -14.53 -8.41
N LEU A 43 -20.40 -13.72 -7.47
CA LEU A 43 -20.87 -14.19 -6.17
C LEU A 43 -22.09 -15.12 -6.32
N ALA A 44 -23.07 -14.74 -7.14
CA ALA A 44 -24.27 -15.53 -7.38
C ALA A 44 -23.95 -16.89 -8.01
N VAL A 45 -23.01 -16.94 -8.96
CA VAL A 45 -22.56 -18.19 -9.57
C VAL A 45 -21.82 -19.06 -8.57
N LYS A 46 -20.95 -18.48 -7.73
CA LYS A 46 -20.24 -19.22 -6.69
C LYS A 46 -21.21 -19.85 -5.68
N ILE A 47 -22.19 -19.07 -5.21
CA ILE A 47 -23.24 -19.56 -4.30
C ILE A 47 -24.06 -20.66 -4.98
N HIS A 48 -24.42 -20.47 -6.26
CA HIS A 48 -25.15 -21.49 -6.99
C HIS A 48 -24.33 -22.78 -7.10
N ASP A 49 -23.06 -22.74 -7.50
CA ASP A 49 -22.25 -23.95 -7.65
C ASP A 49 -21.99 -24.66 -6.31
N GLU A 50 -21.73 -23.91 -5.24
CA GLU A 50 -21.44 -24.48 -3.91
C GLU A 50 -22.71 -25.04 -3.23
N TYR A 51 -23.87 -24.41 -3.42
CA TYR A 51 -25.09 -24.73 -2.65
C TYR A 51 -26.24 -25.27 -3.51
N ARG A 52 -26.07 -25.48 -4.82
CA ARG A 52 -27.11 -26.04 -5.71
C ARG A 52 -27.62 -27.39 -5.25
N GLN A 53 -26.76 -28.20 -4.65
CA GLN A 53 -27.10 -29.53 -4.14
C GLN A 53 -27.72 -29.48 -2.74
N PHE A 54 -27.50 -28.39 -1.99
CA PHE A 54 -27.99 -28.19 -0.62
C PHE A 54 -29.25 -27.33 -0.63
N ARG A 55 -30.31 -27.86 -1.25
CA ARG A 55 -31.63 -27.19 -1.28
C ARG A 55 -32.41 -27.37 0.02
N GLU A 56 -32.03 -28.38 0.80
CA GLU A 56 -32.56 -28.66 2.13
C GLU A 56 -31.44 -28.43 3.15
N LEU A 57 -31.76 -27.70 4.22
CA LEU A 57 -30.83 -27.45 5.30
C LEU A 57 -30.50 -28.79 6.01
N PRO A 58 -29.25 -29.01 6.45
CA PRO A 58 -28.91 -30.15 7.29
C PRO A 58 -29.83 -30.21 8.53
N SER A 59 -30.26 -31.41 8.93
CA SER A 59 -31.25 -31.62 9.99
C SER A 59 -30.90 -30.94 11.33
N ALA A 60 -29.60 -30.77 11.62
CA ALA A 60 -29.09 -30.05 12.80
C ALA A 60 -29.43 -28.55 12.80
N LEU A 61 -29.50 -27.91 11.63
CA LEU A 61 -29.90 -26.49 11.51
C LEU A 61 -31.42 -26.34 11.50
N LEU A 62 -32.15 -27.32 10.95
CA LEU A 62 -33.61 -27.38 10.99
C LEU A 62 -34.14 -27.44 12.43
N SER A 63 -33.46 -28.17 13.33
CA SER A 63 -33.83 -28.23 14.75
C SER A 63 -33.61 -26.93 15.53
N GLN A 64 -32.80 -26.00 15.01
CA GLN A 64 -32.58 -24.69 15.62
C GLN A 64 -33.54 -23.61 15.11
N GLN A 65 -34.32 -23.89 14.06
CA GLN A 65 -35.31 -22.93 13.56
C GLN A 65 -36.60 -23.03 14.39
N GLY A 66 -37.01 -21.90 14.98
CA GLY A 66 -38.33 -21.77 15.60
C GLY A 66 -39.47 -21.84 14.55
N PRO A 67 -40.74 -21.96 14.99
CA PRO A 67 -41.86 -22.19 14.09
C PRO A 67 -41.99 -21.08 13.03
N VAL A 68 -42.16 -21.52 11.78
CA VAL A 68 -42.33 -20.66 10.59
C VAL A 68 -43.64 -19.85 10.72
N GLY A 69 -43.53 -18.52 10.70
CA GLY A 69 -44.68 -17.61 10.73
C GLY A 69 -45.59 -17.72 9.51
N PRO A 70 -46.85 -17.22 9.57
CA PRO A 70 -47.84 -17.45 8.52
C PRO A 70 -47.45 -16.79 7.18
N THR A 71 -47.81 -17.48 6.09
CA THR A 71 -47.49 -17.08 4.72
C THR A 71 -48.19 -15.78 4.31
N ARG A 72 -47.44 -14.84 3.72
CA ARG A 72 -47.92 -13.53 3.25
C ARG A 72 -48.99 -13.68 2.14
N PRO A 73 -50.15 -13.00 2.20
CA PRO A 73 -51.13 -13.01 1.12
C PRO A 73 -50.59 -12.28 -0.13
N LYS A 74 -50.89 -12.83 -1.31
CA LYS A 74 -50.53 -12.23 -2.61
C LYS A 74 -51.69 -11.37 -3.10
N GLU A 75 -51.51 -10.06 -3.14
CA GLU A 75 -52.45 -9.15 -3.82
C GLU A 75 -52.06 -8.96 -5.30
N SER A 76 -53.05 -9.11 -6.18
CA SER A 76 -52.94 -8.90 -7.62
C SER A 76 -53.21 -7.43 -7.97
N ILE A 77 -52.25 -6.76 -8.61
CA ILE A 77 -52.37 -5.37 -9.05
C ILE A 77 -53.27 -5.31 -10.31
N LYS A 78 -54.38 -4.57 -10.25
CA LYS A 78 -55.18 -4.19 -11.42
C LYS A 78 -54.66 -2.84 -11.97
N MET A 79 -54.32 -2.80 -13.26
CA MET A 79 -53.98 -1.57 -13.98
C MET A 79 -55.26 -0.84 -14.38
N ILE A 80 -55.34 0.47 -14.13
CA ILE A 80 -56.39 1.35 -14.68
C ILE A 80 -55.71 2.37 -15.59
N THR A 81 -56.10 2.30 -16.87
CA THR A 81 -55.79 3.17 -17.99
C THR A 81 -56.49 4.53 -17.89
N ALA A 82 -55.83 5.58 -18.37
CA ALA A 82 -56.27 6.98 -18.31
C ALA A 82 -57.45 7.28 -19.26
N GLY A 83 -58.40 8.07 -18.78
CA GLY A 83 -59.50 8.68 -19.54
C GLY A 83 -59.89 10.03 -18.91
N GLU A 84 -60.12 11.00 -19.79
CA GLU A 84 -60.15 12.45 -19.54
C GLU A 84 -61.46 12.89 -18.89
N ASP A 85 -61.40 13.52 -17.71
CA ASP A 85 -62.45 14.42 -17.21
C ASP A 85 -61.88 15.37 -16.13
N THR A 86 -62.01 16.67 -16.39
CA THR A 86 -61.35 17.81 -15.73
C THR A 86 -61.89 18.19 -14.34
N GLU A 87 -62.57 17.27 -13.66
CA GLU A 87 -63.05 17.48 -12.28
C GLU A 87 -62.25 16.69 -11.23
N THR A 88 -61.44 15.73 -11.67
CA THR A 88 -60.50 15.00 -10.80
C THR A 88 -59.32 15.89 -10.36
N SER A 89 -58.98 16.92 -11.13
CA SER A 89 -57.86 17.84 -10.87
C SER A 89 -58.06 18.81 -9.70
N ARG A 90 -59.28 18.95 -9.14
CA ARG A 90 -59.52 19.80 -7.94
C ARG A 90 -59.62 19.01 -6.63
N MET A 91 -59.79 17.69 -6.68
CA MET A 91 -59.70 16.83 -5.50
C MET A 91 -58.28 16.26 -5.29
N ILE A 92 -57.43 16.23 -6.33
CA ILE A 92 -56.02 15.83 -6.25
C ILE A 92 -55.14 16.88 -5.53
N ALA A 93 -55.57 18.15 -5.43
CA ALA A 93 -54.83 19.20 -4.73
C ALA A 93 -55.06 19.25 -3.20
N LYS A 94 -55.93 18.39 -2.65
CA LYS A 94 -56.19 18.28 -1.20
C LYS A 94 -55.84 16.92 -0.60
N ILE A 95 -55.24 16.03 -1.39
CA ILE A 95 -54.69 14.77 -0.92
C ILE A 95 -53.17 14.97 -0.90
N ASP A 96 -52.67 15.26 0.29
CA ASP A 96 -51.23 15.32 0.57
C ASP A 96 -50.67 13.90 0.34
N ASN A 97 -50.23 13.63 -0.90
CA ASN A 97 -49.59 12.38 -1.31
C ASN A 97 -48.12 12.32 -0.87
N THR A 98 -47.80 12.95 0.25
CA THR A 98 -46.60 12.61 0.98
C THR A 98 -46.95 11.38 1.83
N PRO A 99 -46.39 10.18 1.54
CA PRO A 99 -46.48 9.11 2.51
C PRO A 99 -45.74 9.61 3.74
N THR A 100 -46.49 10.03 4.76
CA THR A 100 -45.93 10.21 6.10
C THR A 100 -45.25 8.88 6.41
N PRO A 101 -43.91 8.85 6.61
CA PRO A 101 -43.27 7.62 6.99
C PRO A 101 -43.80 7.30 8.38
N GLN A 102 -44.80 6.42 8.46
CA GLN A 102 -45.12 5.79 9.72
C GLN A 102 -43.81 5.16 10.18
N PRO A 103 -43.36 5.42 11.43
CA PRO A 103 -42.16 4.79 11.93
C PRO A 103 -42.38 3.29 11.79
N SER A 104 -41.61 2.66 10.91
CA SER A 104 -41.69 1.23 10.70
C SER A 104 -41.53 0.57 12.06
N THR A 105 -42.53 -0.15 12.52
CA THR A 105 -42.48 -0.94 13.76
C THR A 105 -41.45 -2.08 13.69
N PHE A 106 -40.76 -2.22 12.55
CA PHE A 106 -39.54 -2.99 12.37
C PHE A 106 -38.26 -2.31 12.89
N SER A 107 -38.36 -1.13 13.53
CA SER A 107 -37.29 -0.58 14.37
C SER A 107 -37.16 -1.30 15.72
N SER A 108 -37.51 -2.58 15.78
CA SER A 108 -37.03 -3.50 16.80
C SER A 108 -35.88 -4.27 16.16
N SER A 109 -34.65 -3.78 16.32
CA SER A 109 -33.46 -4.57 16.04
C SER A 109 -33.61 -5.88 16.80
N THR A 110 -33.98 -6.95 16.11
CA THR A 110 -34.08 -8.27 16.69
C THR A 110 -32.74 -8.55 17.36
N LYS A 111 -32.71 -9.14 18.57
CA LYS A 111 -31.44 -9.46 19.24
C LYS A 111 -30.47 -10.25 18.34
N LEU A 112 -31.01 -10.97 17.36
CA LEU A 112 -30.30 -11.63 16.27
C LEU A 112 -29.57 -10.69 15.29
N SER A 113 -30.16 -9.55 14.90
CA SER A 113 -29.48 -8.60 14.01
C SER A 113 -28.34 -7.87 14.71
N GLN A 114 -28.41 -7.67 16.02
CA GLN A 114 -27.24 -7.26 16.85
C GLN A 114 -26.21 -8.39 16.96
N ALA A 115 -26.64 -9.64 17.18
CA ALA A 115 -25.73 -10.80 17.30
C ALA A 115 -24.98 -11.14 16.00
N LEU A 116 -25.53 -10.80 14.84
CA LEU A 116 -24.91 -10.98 13.52
C LEU A 116 -24.02 -9.79 13.10
N THR A 117 -23.97 -8.70 13.89
CA THR A 117 -22.93 -7.70 13.68
C THR A 117 -21.59 -8.31 14.06
N LEU A 118 -20.75 -8.55 13.07
CA LEU A 118 -19.36 -8.95 13.29
C LEU A 118 -18.71 -7.84 14.12
N HIS A 119 -18.65 -8.04 15.43
CA HIS A 119 -17.91 -7.19 16.34
C HIS A 119 -16.45 -7.36 15.92
N LYS A 120 -15.97 -6.46 15.07
CA LYS A 120 -14.55 -6.31 14.79
C LYS A 120 -13.95 -5.96 16.14
N THR A 121 -13.51 -6.96 16.89
CA THR A 121 -12.83 -6.79 18.16
C THR A 121 -11.49 -6.16 17.82
N THR A 122 -11.47 -4.85 17.64
CA THR A 122 -10.25 -4.08 17.58
C THR A 122 -9.62 -4.22 18.95
N ARG A 123 -8.63 -5.11 19.07
CA ARG A 123 -7.84 -5.22 20.28
C ARG A 123 -7.13 -3.89 20.44
N THR A 124 -7.67 -3.01 21.26
CA THR A 124 -7.06 -1.72 21.57
C THR A 124 -5.82 -1.99 22.41
N VAL A 125 -4.67 -2.10 21.74
CA VAL A 125 -3.39 -2.18 22.43
C VAL A 125 -3.21 -0.86 23.18
N LYS A 126 -3.19 -0.90 24.52
CA LYS A 126 -2.91 0.29 25.33
C LYS A 126 -1.54 0.82 24.91
N PRO A 127 -1.43 2.07 24.43
CA PRO A 127 -0.15 2.62 24.04
C PRO A 127 0.76 2.70 25.27
N THR A 128 2.02 2.34 25.09
CA THR A 128 3.06 2.54 26.10
C THR A 128 3.34 4.04 26.24
N TYR A 129 3.45 4.52 27.48
CA TYR A 129 3.84 5.91 27.72
C TYR A 129 5.31 6.10 27.32
N HIS A 130 5.56 7.13 26.52
CA HIS A 130 6.91 7.61 26.19
C HIS A 130 6.98 9.10 26.57
N PRO A 131 8.11 9.57 27.14
CA PRO A 131 8.25 10.97 27.53
C PRO A 131 8.22 11.89 26.29
N PRO A 132 7.69 13.13 26.41
CA PRO A 132 7.64 14.06 25.29
C PRO A 132 9.03 14.57 24.91
N TRP A 133 9.26 14.73 23.61
CA TRP A 133 10.49 15.31 23.07
C TRP A 133 10.49 16.83 23.25
N LYS A 134 11.61 17.40 23.70
CA LYS A 134 11.83 18.85 23.80
C LYS A 134 13.08 19.23 23.02
N LEU A 135 13.04 20.37 22.32
CA LEU A 135 14.21 20.94 21.65
C LEU A 135 15.27 21.33 22.69
N VAL A 136 16.46 20.73 22.57
CA VAL A 136 17.60 21.02 23.46
C VAL A 136 18.60 21.96 22.82
N ARG A 137 18.89 21.78 21.52
CA ARG A 137 19.93 22.55 20.82
C ARG A 137 19.56 22.77 19.36
N VAL A 138 19.88 23.95 18.84
CA VAL A 138 19.85 24.29 17.41
C VAL A 138 21.28 24.50 16.95
N ILE A 139 21.72 23.68 16.00
CA ILE A 139 23.08 23.77 15.43
C ILE A 139 22.93 24.42 14.05
N SER A 140 23.56 25.57 13.88
CA SER A 140 23.57 26.33 12.62
C SER A 140 24.98 26.37 12.04
N GLY A 141 25.07 26.37 10.71
CA GLY A 141 26.35 26.53 10.02
C GLY A 141 26.38 26.00 8.59
N HIS A 142 25.36 25.26 8.13
CA HIS A 142 25.21 24.96 6.71
C HIS A 142 24.64 26.14 5.93
N LEU A 143 25.07 26.27 4.68
CA LEU A 143 24.63 27.34 3.77
C LEU A 143 23.44 26.93 2.89
N GLY A 144 22.98 25.68 3.01
CA GLY A 144 21.85 25.15 2.27
C GLY A 144 21.06 24.13 3.09
N TRP A 145 20.01 23.57 2.50
CA TRP A 145 19.18 22.57 3.16
C TRP A 145 19.99 21.34 3.55
N VAL A 146 19.94 20.98 4.84
CA VAL A 146 20.52 19.73 5.34
C VAL A 146 19.63 18.59 4.87
N ARG A 147 20.19 17.66 4.09
CA ARG A 147 19.45 16.57 3.45
C ARG A 147 19.64 15.23 4.14
N SER A 148 20.79 15.04 4.78
CA SER A 148 21.15 13.78 5.44
C SER A 148 21.91 14.03 6.73
N VAL A 149 21.74 13.10 7.66
CA VAL A 149 22.43 13.04 8.94
C VAL A 149 22.79 11.58 9.19
N ALA A 150 24.02 11.33 9.62
CA ALA A 150 24.48 10.01 10.04
C ALA A 150 25.27 10.14 11.34
N VAL A 151 24.97 9.28 12.31
CA VAL A 151 25.65 9.27 13.61
C VAL A 151 26.73 8.20 13.60
N GLU A 152 27.86 8.49 14.24
CA GLU A 152 28.93 7.52 14.44
C GLU A 152 28.51 6.47 15.48
N PRO A 153 28.81 5.17 15.29
CA PRO A 153 28.38 4.10 16.21
C PRO A 153 28.83 4.28 17.67
N GLY A 154 29.99 4.88 17.90
CA GLY A 154 30.53 5.26 19.20
C GLY A 154 29.97 6.57 19.78
N ASN A 155 28.98 7.20 19.13
CA ASN A 155 28.29 8.42 19.55
C ASN A 155 29.19 9.62 19.87
N LYS A 156 30.41 9.67 19.32
CA LYS A 156 31.31 10.82 19.57
C LYS A 156 30.97 12.01 18.68
N TRP A 157 30.65 11.76 17.43
CA TRP A 157 30.38 12.78 16.43
C TRP A 157 29.26 12.33 15.49
N PHE A 158 28.72 13.28 14.73
CA PHE A 158 27.77 12.99 13.66
C PHE A 158 28.14 13.78 12.41
N ALA A 159 27.82 13.23 11.25
CA ALA A 159 28.03 13.85 9.96
C ALA A 159 26.70 14.35 9.38
N THR A 160 26.75 15.48 8.71
CA THR A 160 25.61 16.07 8.00
C THR A 160 25.99 16.42 6.58
N GLY A 161 25.08 16.18 5.65
CA GLY A 161 25.24 16.46 4.22
C GLY A 161 24.16 17.44 3.80
N ALA A 162 24.57 18.53 3.15
CA ALA A 162 23.65 19.59 2.77
C ALA A 162 23.72 19.96 1.29
N GLY A 163 22.79 20.83 0.89
CA GLY A 163 22.72 21.42 -0.45
C GLY A 163 23.88 22.36 -0.79
N ASP A 164 24.70 22.74 0.20
CA ASP A 164 25.94 23.50 0.01
C ASP A 164 27.09 22.65 -0.58
N ARG A 165 26.84 21.35 -0.81
CA ARG A 165 27.77 20.34 -1.36
C ARG A 165 28.89 19.95 -0.38
N VAL A 166 28.76 20.35 0.88
CA VAL A 166 29.74 20.09 1.93
C VAL A 166 29.18 19.06 2.90
N ILE A 167 30.04 18.15 3.33
CA ILE A 167 29.75 17.25 4.45
C ILE A 167 30.44 17.84 5.67
N LYS A 168 29.69 18.11 6.73
CA LYS A 168 30.23 18.64 7.98
C LYS A 168 30.19 17.57 9.05
N ILE A 169 31.28 17.43 9.80
CA ILE A 169 31.37 16.55 10.97
C ILE A 169 31.30 17.43 12.21
N TRP A 170 30.35 17.11 13.08
CA TRP A 170 30.06 17.84 14.30
C TRP A 170 30.33 16.97 15.51
N ASP A 171 30.79 17.57 16.60
CA ASP A 171 30.85 16.88 17.87
C ASP A 171 29.45 16.70 18.46
N LEU A 172 29.12 15.48 18.93
CA LEU A 172 27.77 15.17 19.38
C LEU A 172 27.47 15.80 20.75
N ALA A 173 28.47 15.89 21.62
CA ALA A 173 28.33 16.45 22.96
C ALA A 173 28.24 17.99 22.95
N SER A 174 29.18 18.68 22.30
CA SER A 174 29.22 20.15 22.24
C SER A 174 28.36 20.74 21.12
N GLY A 175 28.18 20.03 20.00
CA GLY A 175 27.56 20.56 18.79
C GLY A 175 28.48 21.45 17.96
N GLU A 176 29.78 21.47 18.26
CA GLU A 176 30.78 22.26 17.53
C GLU A 176 31.19 21.60 16.22
N LEU A 177 31.54 22.42 15.22
CA LEU A 177 32.03 21.95 13.94
C LEU A 177 33.49 21.47 14.07
N ARG A 178 33.75 20.20 13.82
CA ARG A 178 35.10 19.63 13.86
C ARG A 178 35.80 19.66 12.51
N LEU A 179 35.07 19.31 11.45
CA LEU A 179 35.65 19.13 10.13
C LEU A 179 34.63 19.46 9.04
N SER A 180 35.10 20.02 7.93
CA SER A 180 34.33 20.20 6.70
C SER A 180 34.98 19.45 5.55
N LEU A 181 34.31 18.43 5.05
CA LEU A 181 34.71 17.63 3.90
C LEU A 181 34.10 18.22 2.62
N THR A 182 34.97 18.64 1.71
CA THR A 182 34.60 19.16 0.39
C THR A 182 34.95 18.16 -0.69
N GLY A 183 34.07 18.00 -1.67
CA GLY A 183 34.37 17.12 -2.80
C GLY A 183 33.16 16.77 -3.66
N HIS A 184 31.94 16.82 -3.13
CA HIS A 184 30.75 16.66 -3.98
C HIS A 184 30.55 17.89 -4.87
N ILE A 185 30.06 17.65 -6.09
CA ILE A 185 29.83 18.71 -7.09
C ILE A 185 28.39 19.24 -6.96
N SER A 186 27.48 18.41 -6.44
CA SER A 186 26.07 18.75 -6.24
C SER A 186 25.64 18.43 -4.80
N THR A 187 24.35 18.57 -4.52
CA THR A 187 23.79 18.37 -3.18
C THR A 187 24.07 16.96 -2.67
N VAL A 188 24.48 16.86 -1.41
CA VAL A 188 24.70 15.56 -0.75
C VAL A 188 23.35 15.09 -0.23
N ARG A 189 22.91 13.92 -0.63
CA ARG A 189 21.56 13.41 -0.40
C ARG A 189 21.50 12.35 0.69
N GLY A 190 22.50 11.48 0.74
CA GLY A 190 22.60 10.42 1.73
C GLY A 190 24.00 10.34 2.33
N LEU A 191 24.04 9.95 3.60
CA LEU A 191 25.25 9.72 4.37
C LEU A 191 25.07 8.43 5.18
N ALA A 192 26.11 7.62 5.24
CA ALA A 192 26.14 6.43 6.08
C ALA A 192 27.56 6.25 6.65
N VAL A 193 27.66 6.03 7.95
CA VAL A 193 28.93 5.70 8.62
C VAL A 193 28.98 4.19 8.78
N SER A 194 30.09 3.56 8.38
CA SER A 194 30.26 2.13 8.58
C SER A 194 30.53 1.81 10.06
N PRO A 195 29.83 0.82 10.65
CA PRO A 195 30.12 0.39 12.00
C PRO A 195 31.37 -0.50 12.12
N ARG A 196 31.83 -1.06 11.00
CA ARG A 196 32.92 -2.05 10.97
C ARG A 196 34.25 -1.45 10.51
N HIS A 197 34.18 -0.50 9.60
CA HIS A 197 35.35 0.14 9.00
C HIS A 197 35.33 1.64 9.33
N PRO A 198 36.50 2.31 9.43
CA PRO A 198 36.57 3.76 9.65
C PRO A 198 36.23 4.54 8.37
N TYR A 199 35.13 4.18 7.72
CA TYR A 199 34.68 4.76 6.45
C TYR A 199 33.35 5.50 6.61
N LEU A 200 33.27 6.63 5.93
CA LEU A 200 32.03 7.37 5.71
C LEU A 200 31.66 7.29 4.23
N PHE A 201 30.42 6.92 3.96
CA PHE A 201 29.87 6.89 2.62
C PHE A 201 28.97 8.09 2.42
N SER A 202 29.11 8.72 1.26
CA SER A 202 28.22 9.80 0.86
C SER A 202 27.72 9.59 -0.56
N CYS A 203 26.46 9.92 -0.78
CA CYS A 203 25.85 9.90 -2.10
C CYS A 203 25.22 11.25 -2.42
N GLY A 204 25.26 11.65 -3.69
CA GLY A 204 24.80 12.97 -4.12
C GLY A 204 24.05 12.97 -5.44
N GLU A 205 23.46 14.13 -5.73
CA GLU A 205 22.82 14.42 -7.03
C GLU A 205 23.83 14.52 -8.19
N ASP A 206 25.13 14.53 -7.88
CA ASP A 206 26.24 14.46 -8.84
C ASP A 206 26.44 13.06 -9.44
N LYS A 207 25.53 12.11 -9.16
CA LYS A 207 25.57 10.70 -9.59
C LYS A 207 26.73 9.91 -8.98
N MET A 208 27.46 10.53 -8.06
CA MET A 208 28.64 9.94 -7.44
C MET A 208 28.29 9.42 -6.06
N VAL A 209 28.81 8.24 -5.77
CA VAL A 209 28.88 7.71 -4.42
C VAL A 209 30.36 7.65 -4.03
N LYS A 210 30.70 8.24 -2.89
CA LYS A 210 32.08 8.40 -2.44
C LYS A 210 32.29 7.66 -1.12
N CYS A 211 33.42 6.99 -1.02
CA CYS A 211 33.95 6.45 0.22
C CYS A 211 35.02 7.41 0.74
N TRP A 212 34.80 7.93 1.94
CA TRP A 212 35.73 8.75 2.68
C TRP A 212 36.42 7.89 3.71
N ASP A 213 37.74 8.01 3.76
CA ASP A 213 38.52 7.50 4.86
C ASP A 213 38.54 8.53 5.97
N LEU A 214 38.09 8.15 7.17
CA LEU A 214 38.01 9.06 8.32
C LEU A 214 39.36 9.26 9.00
N GLU A 215 40.34 8.38 8.76
CA GLU A 215 41.70 8.56 9.29
C GLU A 215 42.45 9.61 8.47
N SER A 216 42.42 9.50 7.15
CA SER A 216 43.08 10.45 6.24
C SER A 216 42.22 11.65 5.85
N ASN A 217 40.92 11.63 6.16
CA ASN A 217 39.91 12.65 5.81
C ASN A 217 39.84 12.95 4.30
N LYS A 218 40.10 11.93 3.47
CA LYS A 218 40.12 12.05 2.00
C LYS A 218 39.19 11.03 1.36
N VAL A 219 38.77 11.35 0.14
CA VAL A 219 38.03 10.39 -0.68
C VAL A 219 39.01 9.35 -1.19
N ILE A 220 38.73 8.08 -0.89
CA ILE A 220 39.56 6.94 -1.30
C ILE A 220 38.95 6.14 -2.44
N ARG A 221 37.61 6.14 -2.57
CA ARG A 221 36.91 5.37 -3.61
C ARG A 221 35.74 6.15 -4.17
N HIS A 222 35.51 5.95 -5.46
CA HIS A 222 34.36 6.43 -6.21
C HIS A 222 33.62 5.22 -6.76
N TYR A 223 32.33 5.09 -6.46
CA TYR A 223 31.46 4.10 -7.09
C TYR A 223 30.73 4.76 -8.25
N HIS A 224 30.98 4.25 -9.45
CA HIS A 224 30.46 4.79 -10.70
C HIS A 224 29.49 3.79 -11.34
N GLY A 225 28.34 4.28 -11.80
CA GLY A 225 27.37 3.48 -12.55
C GLY A 225 25.92 3.92 -12.40
N HIS A 226 25.60 4.85 -11.49
CA HIS A 226 24.29 5.51 -11.50
C HIS A 226 24.15 6.43 -12.71
N LEU A 227 23.00 6.33 -13.39
CA LEU A 227 22.73 7.15 -14.59
C LEU A 227 22.24 8.55 -14.21
N SER A 228 21.69 8.69 -13.01
CA SER A 228 21.12 9.93 -12.48
C SER A 228 21.49 10.13 -11.01
N GLY A 229 20.98 11.19 -10.38
CA GLY A 229 21.31 11.54 -9.00
C GLY A 229 20.93 10.43 -8.01
N VAL A 230 21.81 10.20 -7.03
CA VAL A 230 21.61 9.19 -5.98
C VAL A 230 20.91 9.86 -4.80
N TYR A 231 19.85 9.25 -4.29
CA TYR A 231 18.95 9.88 -3.32
C TYR A 231 19.09 9.31 -1.92
N ALA A 232 19.25 8.01 -1.79
CA ALA A 232 19.49 7.36 -0.52
C ALA A 232 20.48 6.21 -0.70
N MET A 233 20.98 5.73 0.44
CA MET A 233 22.02 4.73 0.51
C MET A 233 21.99 4.12 1.91
N ASP A 234 22.26 2.83 1.98
CA ASP A 234 22.38 2.12 3.24
C ASP A 234 23.48 1.06 3.17
N LEU A 235 24.05 0.74 4.32
CA LEU A 235 25.08 -0.26 4.46
C LEU A 235 24.47 -1.55 4.98
N HIS A 236 24.92 -2.68 4.43
CA HIS A 236 24.56 -3.95 5.03
C HIS A 236 25.29 -4.10 6.38
N PRO A 237 24.60 -4.47 7.47
CA PRO A 237 25.22 -4.56 8.80
C PRO A 237 26.31 -5.65 8.90
N THR A 238 26.15 -6.81 8.24
CA THR A 238 27.09 -7.95 8.34
C THR A 238 27.94 -8.20 7.09
N LEU A 239 27.57 -7.64 5.95
CA LEU A 239 28.25 -7.87 4.68
C LEU A 239 28.94 -6.56 4.30
N ASP A 240 30.11 -6.64 3.70
CA ASP A 240 30.83 -5.45 3.23
C ASP A 240 30.26 -4.96 1.90
N VAL A 241 28.96 -4.67 1.93
CA VAL A 241 28.14 -4.33 0.77
C VAL A 241 27.44 -3.00 1.04
N LEU A 242 27.43 -2.16 0.01
CA LEU A 242 26.76 -0.87 -0.01
C LEU A 242 25.58 -0.94 -0.97
N VAL A 243 24.40 -0.54 -0.51
CA VAL A 243 23.23 -0.43 -1.39
C VAL A 243 22.91 1.03 -1.60
N THR A 244 22.84 1.45 -2.85
CA THR A 244 22.52 2.84 -3.21
C THR A 244 21.30 2.86 -4.10
N CYS A 245 20.47 3.89 -3.99
CA CYS A 245 19.30 4.04 -4.81
C CYS A 245 19.18 5.47 -5.36
N GLY A 246 18.67 5.57 -6.58
CA GLY A 246 18.71 6.84 -7.30
C GLY A 246 17.44 7.17 -8.07
N ARG A 247 17.53 8.31 -8.74
CA ARG A 247 16.52 8.81 -9.69
C ARG A 247 16.38 7.94 -10.95
N ASP A 248 17.33 7.04 -11.19
CA ASP A 248 17.34 6.11 -12.33
C ASP A 248 16.47 4.86 -12.11
N ALA A 249 15.55 4.88 -11.14
CA ALA A 249 14.63 3.79 -10.79
C ALA A 249 15.32 2.45 -10.48
N SER A 250 16.60 2.52 -10.11
CA SER A 250 17.43 1.34 -9.83
C SER A 250 18.11 1.48 -8.48
N ALA A 251 18.10 0.38 -7.73
CA ALA A 251 18.99 0.21 -6.59
C ALA A 251 20.20 -0.61 -7.05
N ARG A 252 21.40 -0.20 -6.64
CA ARG A 252 22.65 -0.89 -6.98
C ARG A 252 23.31 -1.40 -5.71
N VAL A 253 23.84 -2.60 -5.82
CA VAL A 253 24.52 -3.31 -4.75
C VAL A 253 26.00 -3.34 -5.09
N TRP A 254 26.83 -2.68 -4.30
CA TRP A 254 28.26 -2.52 -4.54
C TRP A 254 29.07 -3.32 -3.52
N ASP A 255 30.13 -3.95 -4.00
CA ASP A 255 31.20 -4.41 -3.10
C ASP A 255 32.07 -3.21 -2.69
N MET A 256 32.19 -3.02 -1.39
CA MET A 256 32.87 -1.89 -0.75
C MET A 256 34.36 -1.80 -1.10
N ARG A 257 35.02 -2.95 -1.29
CA ARG A 257 36.47 -2.99 -1.52
C ARG A 257 36.82 -2.87 -3.00
N THR A 258 36.17 -3.68 -3.83
CA THR A 258 36.48 -3.74 -5.27
C THR A 258 35.87 -2.58 -6.05
N LYS A 259 34.77 -1.99 -5.54
CA LYS A 259 33.92 -1.02 -6.23
C LYS A 259 33.09 -1.63 -7.37
N ALA A 260 33.10 -2.96 -7.50
CA ALA A 260 32.31 -3.65 -8.49
C ALA A 260 30.83 -3.54 -8.13
N ASN A 261 30.00 -3.32 -9.15
CA ASN A 261 28.56 -3.44 -9.02
C ASN A 261 28.21 -4.93 -9.08
N ILE A 262 27.72 -5.48 -7.97
CA ILE A 262 27.33 -6.88 -7.86
C ILE A 262 25.98 -7.08 -8.56
N HIS A 263 24.99 -6.26 -8.20
CA HIS A 263 23.63 -6.36 -8.70
C HIS A 263 23.02 -4.99 -8.98
N VAL A 264 22.27 -4.92 -10.09
CA VAL A 264 21.34 -3.83 -10.35
C VAL A 264 19.94 -4.36 -10.08
N LEU A 265 19.35 -3.92 -8.97
CA LEU A 265 17.97 -4.20 -8.61
C LEU A 265 17.08 -3.26 -9.41
N THR A 266 16.64 -3.75 -10.57
CA THR A 266 15.68 -3.06 -11.44
C THR A 266 14.26 -3.57 -11.19
N GLY A 267 13.29 -2.69 -11.32
CA GLY A 267 11.89 -3.08 -11.31
C GLY A 267 10.93 -1.96 -10.95
N HIS A 268 11.40 -0.96 -10.21
CA HIS A 268 10.65 0.28 -10.00
C HIS A 268 10.47 1.04 -11.32
N THR A 269 9.34 1.74 -11.42
CA THR A 269 9.03 2.63 -12.56
C THR A 269 9.33 4.08 -12.21
N GLY A 270 9.40 4.40 -10.92
CA GLY A 270 9.69 5.73 -10.38
C GLY A 270 11.05 5.84 -9.72
N THR A 271 11.37 7.05 -9.25
CA THR A 271 12.61 7.30 -8.51
C THR A 271 12.56 6.63 -7.15
N ILE A 272 13.63 5.92 -6.77
CA ILE A 272 13.70 5.29 -5.45
C ILE A 272 14.05 6.37 -4.42
N SER A 273 13.21 6.53 -3.41
CA SER A 273 13.29 7.58 -2.40
C SER A 273 14.12 7.15 -1.19
N ASP A 274 13.97 5.91 -0.72
CA ASP A 274 14.69 5.38 0.43
C ASP A 274 15.06 3.90 0.24
N VAL A 275 16.10 3.48 0.95
CA VAL A 275 16.59 2.09 0.98
C VAL A 275 17.02 1.72 2.39
N LYS A 276 16.67 0.50 2.80
CA LYS A 276 17.08 -0.09 4.07
C LYS A 276 17.64 -1.50 3.88
N CYS A 277 18.74 -1.77 4.57
CA CYS A 277 19.40 -3.06 4.60
C CYS A 277 19.24 -3.71 5.98
N GLN A 278 19.07 -5.03 6.00
CA GLN A 278 19.01 -5.82 7.23
C GLN A 278 19.65 -7.19 7.00
N GLU A 279 20.03 -7.88 8.07
CA GLU A 279 20.67 -9.20 8.01
C GLU A 279 19.71 -10.32 7.62
N SER A 280 18.45 -10.20 8.06
CA SER A 280 17.39 -11.18 7.81
C SER A 280 16.75 -10.98 6.45
N ASP A 281 16.21 -12.04 5.87
CA ASP A 281 15.39 -11.90 4.66
C ASP A 281 14.06 -11.19 4.98
N PRO A 282 13.63 -10.20 4.17
CA PRO A 282 14.29 -9.64 2.99
C PRO A 282 15.48 -8.72 3.34
N GLN A 283 16.66 -8.96 2.75
CA GLN A 283 17.90 -8.23 3.09
C GLN A 283 17.91 -6.76 2.66
N VAL A 284 17.20 -6.43 1.58
CA VAL A 284 17.13 -5.07 1.02
C VAL A 284 15.67 -4.73 0.81
N ILE A 285 15.28 -3.56 1.33
CA ILE A 285 13.94 -3.00 1.19
C ILE A 285 14.08 -1.62 0.56
N THR A 286 13.35 -1.40 -0.53
CA THR A 286 13.40 -0.18 -1.32
C THR A 286 12.01 0.44 -1.43
N GLY A 287 11.92 1.74 -1.16
CA GLY A 287 10.70 2.53 -1.32
C GLY A 287 10.83 3.47 -2.50
N SER A 288 9.83 3.51 -3.38
CA SER A 288 9.87 4.33 -4.59
C SER A 288 8.70 5.32 -4.67
N MET A 289 8.90 6.37 -5.46
CA MET A 289 7.89 7.38 -5.76
C MET A 289 6.77 6.84 -6.66
N ASP A 290 6.89 5.61 -7.17
CA ASP A 290 5.82 4.88 -7.88
C ASP A 290 4.78 4.24 -6.94
N SER A 291 4.76 4.67 -5.67
CA SER A 291 3.92 4.15 -4.59
C SER A 291 4.07 2.66 -4.29
N THR A 292 5.18 2.04 -4.72
CA THR A 292 5.51 0.64 -4.40
C THR A 292 6.73 0.54 -3.48
N VAL A 293 6.73 -0.52 -2.66
CA VAL A 293 7.88 -0.98 -1.88
C VAL A 293 8.26 -2.37 -2.38
N ARG A 294 9.55 -2.62 -2.56
CA ARG A 294 10.10 -3.91 -3.00
C ARG A 294 11.21 -4.37 -2.09
#